data_AF-A0AAU6VXT9-F1
#
_entry.id   AF-A0AAU6VXT9-F1
#
_cell.length_a   1.000
_cell.length_b   1.000
_cell.length_c   1.000
_cell.angle_alpha   90.00
_cell.angle_beta   90.00
_cell.angle_gamma   90.00
#
_symmetry.space_group_name_H-M   'P 1'
#
loop_
_entity.id
_entity.type
_entity.pdbx_description
1 polymer ?
#
loop_
_entity_poly.entity_id
_entity_poly.type
_entity_poly.pdbx_seq_one_letter_code
_entity_poly.pdbx_strand_id
1 'polypeptide(L)'
;MKSITMTVAALLITTMPLILHAAPLPKEGSALQKMLPAKPNKDTLLVKSGDKIVIADTLIKDQPLVNSDGKVIAIPTGKLIVKLADGVSAADFSQSYNLRLDWQSDNNLTLLAVPEGVDLLKLLESLKQHPQVLRAELDLAQDFYQPW
;
A
#
# COMPACT_ATOMS: atom_id res chain seq x y z
N MET A 1 33.51 57.40 52.54
CA MET A 1 33.66 57.48 51.07
C MET A 1 34.82 56.56 50.69
N LYS A 2 34.54 55.40 50.11
CA LYS A 2 35.54 54.43 49.66
C LYS A 2 35.29 54.18 48.17
N SER A 3 36.25 54.59 47.36
CA SER A 3 36.25 54.43 45.90
C SER A 3 36.29 52.95 45.55
N ILE A 4 35.34 52.51 44.71
CA ILE A 4 35.25 51.15 44.19
C ILE A 4 36.05 51.12 42.90
N THR A 5 37.17 50.41 42.92
CA THR A 5 37.99 50.12 41.74
C THR A 5 37.26 49.11 40.86
N MET A 6 36.91 49.54 39.65
CA MET A 6 36.17 48.76 38.66
C MET A 6 37.16 47.97 37.80
N THR A 7 37.21 46.65 37.96
CA THR A 7 38.01 45.77 37.11
C THR A 7 37.18 45.36 35.90
N VAL A 8 37.57 45.83 34.71
CA VAL A 8 37.00 45.46 33.42
C VAL A 8 37.45 44.05 33.08
N ALA A 9 36.56 43.07 33.17
CA ALA A 9 36.80 41.73 32.65
C ALA A 9 36.60 41.76 31.12
N ALA A 10 37.69 41.57 30.37
CA ALA A 10 37.65 41.40 28.93
C ALA A 10 36.92 40.10 28.58
N LEU A 11 35.75 40.23 27.95
CA LEU A 11 34.93 39.14 27.44
C LEU A 11 35.57 38.62 26.14
N LEU A 12 36.20 37.44 26.19
CA LEU A 12 36.61 36.72 24.98
C LEU A 12 35.36 36.26 24.22
N ILE A 13 35.07 36.90 23.10
CA ILE A 13 34.06 36.43 22.14
C ILE A 13 34.71 35.29 21.36
N THR A 14 34.42 34.05 21.72
CA THR A 14 34.76 32.91 20.87
C THR A 14 33.75 32.86 19.72
N THR A 15 34.22 33.16 18.51
CA THR A 15 33.44 32.96 17.29
C THR A 15 33.26 31.46 17.09
N MET A 16 32.09 30.92 17.44
CA MET A 16 31.73 29.56 17.05
C MET A 16 31.56 29.53 15.52
N PRO A 17 32.22 28.61 14.80
CA PRO A 17 31.89 28.41 13.39
C PRO A 17 30.48 27.83 13.32
N LEU A 18 29.59 28.55 12.62
CA LEU A 18 28.29 28.05 12.22
C LEU A 18 28.54 26.95 11.18
N ILE A 19 28.71 25.70 11.63
CA ILE A 19 28.70 24.55 10.73
C ILE A 19 27.25 24.40 10.29
N LEU A 20 26.98 24.94 9.10
CA LEU A 20 25.79 24.66 8.32
C LEU A 20 25.76 23.14 8.06
N HIS A 21 25.13 22.39 8.96
CA HIS A 21 24.71 21.04 8.64
C HIS A 21 23.58 21.19 7.63
N ALA A 22 23.94 21.24 6.35
CA ALA A 22 23.02 20.92 5.28
C ALA A 22 22.43 19.55 5.64
N ALA A 23 21.17 19.53 6.06
CA ALA A 23 20.42 18.30 6.13
C ALA A 23 20.59 17.62 4.75
N PRO A 24 21.02 16.35 4.69
CA PRO A 24 21.15 15.69 3.40
C PRO A 24 19.78 15.73 2.74
N LEU A 25 19.73 16.30 1.53
CA LEU A 25 18.60 16.16 0.63
C LEU A 25 18.15 14.70 0.65
N PRO A 26 16.84 14.41 0.82
CA PRO A 26 16.37 13.04 0.75
C PRO A 26 16.76 12.51 -0.63
N LYS A 27 17.62 11.49 -0.66
CA LYS A 27 18.01 10.82 -1.89
C LYS A 27 16.72 10.32 -2.55
N GLU A 28 16.34 10.94 -3.66
CA GLU A 28 15.39 10.35 -4.59
C GLU A 28 15.87 8.93 -4.91
N GLY A 29 15.15 7.94 -4.39
CA GLY A 29 15.54 6.53 -4.49
C GLY A 29 15.09 5.66 -3.33
N SER A 30 14.75 6.24 -2.17
CA SER A 30 14.43 5.45 -0.97
C SER A 30 13.00 4.90 -0.88
N ALA A 31 12.12 5.19 -1.84
CA ALA A 31 10.74 4.69 -1.83
C ALA A 31 10.47 3.54 -2.82
N LEU A 32 11.40 3.20 -3.73
CA LEU A 32 11.16 2.21 -4.80
C LEU A 32 12.13 1.01 -4.77
N GLN A 33 12.92 0.86 -3.71
CA GLN A 33 13.89 -0.23 -3.59
C GLN A 33 13.49 -1.23 -2.51
N LYS A 34 12.25 -1.74 -2.59
CA LYS A 34 11.97 -3.08 -2.07
C LYS A 34 12.57 -4.05 -3.08
N MET A 35 13.82 -4.46 -2.85
CA MET A 35 14.46 -5.53 -3.61
C MET A 35 13.51 -6.73 -3.65
N LEU A 36 13.26 -7.26 -4.85
CA LEU A 36 12.52 -8.51 -5.03
C LEU A 36 13.14 -9.57 -4.09
N PRO A 37 12.35 -10.21 -3.20
CA PRO A 37 12.87 -11.29 -2.37
C PRO A 37 13.43 -12.39 -3.28
N ALA A 38 14.51 -13.06 -2.83
CA ALA A 38 15.16 -14.15 -3.56
C ALA A 38 14.20 -15.28 -3.96
N LYS A 39 13.02 -15.33 -3.32
CA LYS A 39 11.83 -16.03 -3.80
C LYS A 39 10.59 -15.23 -3.36
N PRO A 40 9.77 -14.67 -4.28
CA PRO A 40 8.48 -14.12 -3.90
C PRO A 40 7.65 -15.20 -3.21
N ASN A 41 7.09 -14.89 -2.04
CA ASN A 41 6.09 -15.74 -1.41
C ASN A 41 4.87 -15.80 -2.36
N LYS A 42 4.03 -16.85 -2.25
CA LYS A 42 2.78 -16.97 -3.05
C LYS A 42 1.88 -15.73 -2.98
N ASP A 43 1.98 -14.96 -1.89
CA ASP A 43 1.19 -13.75 -1.66
C ASP A 43 1.90 -12.46 -2.12
N THR A 44 3.12 -12.54 -2.67
CA THR A 44 3.85 -11.38 -3.17
C THR A 44 3.37 -11.03 -4.58
N LEU A 45 2.64 -9.93 -4.70
CA LEU A 45 2.15 -9.42 -5.98
C LEU A 45 3.23 -8.55 -6.63
N LEU A 46 3.56 -8.86 -7.89
CA LEU A 46 4.57 -8.12 -8.65
C LEU A 46 3.92 -7.37 -9.81
N VAL A 47 4.40 -6.16 -10.06
CA VAL A 47 3.93 -5.28 -11.16
C VAL A 47 5.13 -4.73 -11.92
N LYS A 48 4.91 -4.33 -13.18
CA LYS A 48 5.90 -3.56 -13.94
C LYS A 48 5.83 -2.08 -13.57
N SER A 49 6.98 -1.48 -13.30
CA SER A 49 7.18 -0.05 -13.12
C SER A 49 8.33 0.40 -14.03
N GLY A 50 7.97 0.95 -15.19
CA GLY A 50 8.91 1.13 -16.30
C GLY A 50 9.53 -0.20 -16.73
N ASP A 51 10.85 -0.25 -16.81
CA ASP A 51 11.62 -1.45 -17.17
C ASP A 51 11.89 -2.40 -16.00
N LYS A 52 11.36 -2.11 -14.80
CA LYS A 52 11.61 -2.87 -13.59
C LYS A 52 10.38 -3.65 -13.15
N ILE A 53 10.62 -4.79 -12.52
CA ILE A 53 9.60 -5.55 -11.79
C ILE A 53 9.78 -5.22 -10.32
N VAL A 54 8.69 -4.80 -9.68
CA VAL A 54 8.68 -4.40 -8.28
C VAL A 54 7.54 -5.09 -7.55
N ILE A 55 7.65 -5.18 -6.23
CA ILE A 55 6.51 -5.57 -5.38
C ILE A 55 5.48 -4.44 -5.46
N ALA A 56 4.21 -4.79 -5.61
CA ALA A 56 3.13 -3.82 -5.61
C ALA A 56 2.95 -3.22 -4.20
N ASP A 57 3.21 -1.92 -4.06
CA ASP A 57 2.83 -1.16 -2.86
C ASP A 57 1.40 -0.58 -2.97
N THR A 58 0.89 -0.46 -4.19
CA THR A 58 -0.49 -0.14 -4.53
C THR A 58 -0.94 -1.03 -5.68
N LEU A 59 -2.24 -1.37 -5.71
CA LEU A 59 -2.82 -2.10 -6.84
C LEU A 59 -4.16 -1.47 -7.22
N ILE A 60 -4.33 -1.12 -8.48
CA ILE A 60 -5.60 -0.66 -9.02
C ILE A 60 -6.19 -1.68 -9.98
N LYS A 61 -7.49 -1.54 -10.27
CA LYS A 61 -8.18 -2.31 -11.29
C LYS A 61 -7.41 -2.26 -12.63
N ASP A 62 -7.43 -3.37 -13.34
CA ASP A 62 -6.81 -3.57 -14.65
C ASP A 62 -5.27 -3.49 -14.68
N GLN A 63 -4.61 -3.31 -13.52
CA GLN A 63 -3.14 -3.28 -13.42
C GLN A 63 -2.56 -4.70 -13.57
N PRO A 64 -1.76 -4.99 -14.62
CA PRO A 64 -1.25 -6.34 -14.83
C PRO A 64 -0.31 -6.80 -13.73
N LEU A 65 -0.61 -7.97 -13.18
CA LEU A 65 0.29 -8.71 -12.30
C LEU A 65 1.22 -9.56 -13.15
N VAL A 66 2.50 -9.56 -12.80
CA VAL A 66 3.55 -10.27 -13.55
C VAL A 66 4.28 -11.29 -12.68
N ASN A 67 4.96 -12.24 -13.31
CA ASN A 67 5.95 -13.07 -12.63
C ASN A 67 7.33 -12.36 -12.57
N SER A 68 8.35 -13.03 -12.02
CA SER A 68 9.72 -12.52 -11.94
C SER A 68 10.39 -12.26 -13.30
N ASP A 69 9.87 -12.87 -14.37
CA ASP A 69 10.35 -12.68 -15.75
C ASP A 69 9.59 -11.56 -16.48
N GLY A 70 8.60 -10.96 -15.83
CA GLY A 70 7.79 -9.88 -16.39
C GLY A 70 6.68 -10.35 -17.33
N LYS A 71 6.35 -11.64 -17.34
CA LYS A 71 5.19 -12.19 -18.04
C LYS A 71 3.93 -11.92 -17.22
N VAL A 72 2.86 -11.43 -17.86
CA VAL A 72 1.56 -11.24 -17.22
C VAL A 72 0.97 -12.58 -16.81
N ILE A 73 0.53 -12.67 -15.55
CA ILE A 73 -0.06 -13.88 -14.97
C ILE A 73 -1.50 -13.67 -14.52
N ALA A 74 -1.91 -12.43 -14.24
CA ALA A 74 -3.26 -12.10 -13.82
C ALA A 74 -3.54 -10.60 -14.01
N ILE A 75 -4.82 -10.24 -14.04
CA ILE A 75 -5.29 -8.85 -13.99
C ILE A 75 -6.37 -8.75 -12.90
N PRO A 76 -6.26 -7.84 -11.92
CA PRO A 76 -7.30 -7.60 -10.94
C PRO A 76 -8.51 -6.95 -11.60
N THR A 77 -9.70 -7.54 -11.40
CA THR A 77 -10.94 -7.10 -12.07
C THR A 77 -11.56 -5.85 -11.44
N GLY A 78 -11.00 -5.38 -10.32
CA GLY A 78 -11.60 -4.37 -9.45
C GLY A 78 -12.72 -4.93 -8.58
N LYS A 79 -12.79 -6.25 -8.41
CA LYS A 79 -13.73 -6.91 -7.50
C LYS A 79 -13.01 -7.66 -6.39
N LEU A 80 -13.71 -7.86 -5.29
CA LEU A 80 -13.26 -8.61 -4.14
C LEU A 80 -14.22 -9.76 -3.86
N ILE A 81 -13.65 -10.93 -3.63
CA ILE A 81 -14.39 -12.10 -3.15
C ILE A 81 -14.32 -12.05 -1.62
N VAL A 82 -15.47 -11.89 -0.96
CA VAL A 82 -15.53 -11.73 0.51
C VAL A 82 -16.47 -12.78 1.10
N LYS A 83 -15.97 -13.56 2.06
CA LYS A 83 -16.79 -14.43 2.89
C LYS A 83 -17.13 -13.69 4.18
N LEU A 84 -18.40 -13.37 4.34
CA LEU A 84 -18.91 -12.76 5.57
C LEU A 84 -19.28 -13.84 6.59
N ALA A 85 -19.23 -13.46 7.86
CA ALA A 85 -19.75 -14.26 8.97
C ALA A 85 -21.28 -14.47 8.83
N ASP A 86 -21.80 -15.48 9.49
CA ASP A 86 -23.22 -15.81 9.43
C ASP A 86 -24.06 -14.70 10.09
N GLY A 87 -25.24 -14.42 9.52
CA GLY A 87 -26.13 -13.35 9.98
C GLY A 87 -25.71 -11.93 9.58
N VAL A 88 -24.55 -11.74 8.93
CA VAL A 88 -24.14 -10.44 8.38
C VAL A 88 -24.88 -10.15 7.08
N SER A 89 -25.52 -8.99 7.01
CA SER A 89 -26.17 -8.50 5.79
C SER A 89 -25.13 -8.04 4.78
N ALA A 90 -25.06 -8.71 3.62
CA ALA A 90 -24.15 -8.34 2.54
C ALA A 90 -24.43 -6.95 1.97
N ALA A 91 -25.71 -6.54 1.90
CA ALA A 91 -26.11 -5.23 1.43
C ALA A 91 -25.58 -4.12 2.36
N ASP A 92 -25.84 -4.24 3.66
CA ASP A 92 -25.41 -3.24 4.65
C ASP A 92 -23.88 -3.18 4.75
N PHE A 93 -23.23 -4.34 4.71
CA PHE A 93 -21.78 -4.45 4.69
C PHE A 93 -21.18 -3.76 3.44
N SER A 94 -21.74 -4.01 2.26
CA SER A 94 -21.24 -3.38 1.04
C SER A 94 -21.40 -1.86 1.06
N GLN A 95 -22.52 -1.35 1.59
CA GLN A 95 -22.76 0.08 1.73
C GLN A 95 -21.81 0.77 2.70
N SER A 96 -21.48 0.14 3.84
CA SER A 96 -20.57 0.72 4.84
C SER A 96 -19.14 0.90 4.32
N TYR A 97 -18.73 0.10 3.33
CA TYR A 97 -17.44 0.20 2.64
C TYR A 97 -17.50 0.93 1.30
N ASN A 98 -18.66 1.49 0.92
CA ASN A 98 -18.88 2.10 -0.39
C ASN A 98 -18.53 1.15 -1.56
N LEU A 99 -18.93 -0.12 -1.43
CA LEU A 99 -18.76 -1.17 -2.43
C LEU A 99 -20.11 -1.51 -3.04
N ARG A 100 -20.11 -1.93 -4.31
CA ARG A 100 -21.32 -2.43 -4.96
C ARG A 100 -21.38 -3.94 -4.81
N LEU A 101 -22.48 -4.46 -4.29
CA LEU A 101 -22.76 -5.89 -4.26
C LEU A 101 -23.15 -6.38 -5.67
N ASP A 102 -22.24 -7.08 -6.35
CA ASP A 102 -22.49 -7.63 -7.69
C ASP A 102 -23.17 -9.00 -7.62
N TRP A 103 -22.82 -9.81 -6.62
CA TRP A 103 -23.35 -11.16 -6.46
C TRP A 103 -23.21 -11.64 -5.01
N GLN A 104 -24.10 -12.54 -4.59
CA GLN A 104 -24.00 -13.27 -3.33
C GLN A 104 -24.49 -14.72 -3.49
N SER A 105 -23.91 -15.62 -2.70
CA SER A 105 -24.41 -16.97 -2.47
C SER A 105 -25.20 -17.07 -1.17
N ASP A 106 -25.92 -18.19 -1.01
CA ASP A 106 -26.63 -18.54 0.23
C ASP A 106 -25.71 -18.73 1.43
N ASN A 107 -24.42 -18.97 1.20
CA ASN A 107 -23.41 -19.17 2.23
C ASN A 107 -22.62 -17.89 2.54
N ASN A 108 -23.19 -16.69 2.35
CA ASN A 108 -22.54 -15.40 2.64
C ASN A 108 -21.17 -15.19 1.95
N LEU A 109 -20.91 -15.89 0.84
CA LEU A 109 -19.84 -15.53 -0.08
C LEU A 109 -20.37 -14.46 -1.04
N THR A 110 -19.67 -13.34 -1.14
CA THR A 110 -20.09 -12.18 -1.92
C THR A 110 -19.01 -11.79 -2.92
N LEU A 111 -19.45 -11.20 -4.02
CA LEU A 111 -18.60 -10.51 -4.98
C LEU A 111 -18.90 -9.02 -4.89
N LEU A 112 -17.91 -8.24 -4.46
CA LEU A 112 -18.05 -6.81 -4.22
C LEU A 112 -17.21 -6.04 -5.22
N ALA A 113 -17.84 -5.20 -6.03
CA ALA A 113 -17.14 -4.31 -6.94
C ALA A 113 -16.67 -3.03 -6.23
N VAL A 114 -15.40 -2.71 -6.47
CA VAL A 114 -14.71 -1.58 -5.87
C VAL A 114 -14.84 -0.36 -6.80
N PRO A 115 -15.03 0.86 -6.27
CA PRO A 115 -14.97 2.09 -7.07
C PRO A 115 -13.64 2.26 -7.80
N GLU A 116 -13.69 2.98 -8.92
CA GLU A 116 -12.49 3.29 -9.72
C GLU A 116 -11.46 4.09 -8.90
N GLY A 117 -10.17 3.81 -9.15
CA GLY A 117 -9.05 4.50 -8.51
C GLY A 117 -8.76 4.11 -7.05
N VAL A 118 -9.52 3.19 -6.47
CA VAL A 118 -9.27 2.68 -5.12
C VAL A 118 -8.07 1.73 -5.12
N ASP A 119 -7.22 1.86 -4.10
CA ASP A 119 -6.12 0.95 -3.84
C ASP A 119 -6.64 -0.38 -3.27
N LEU A 120 -6.66 -1.40 -4.14
CA LEU A 120 -7.19 -2.73 -3.85
C LEU A 120 -6.41 -3.44 -2.74
N LEU A 121 -5.09 -3.19 -2.59
CA LEU A 121 -4.29 -3.83 -1.53
C LEU A 121 -4.68 -3.30 -0.17
N LYS A 122 -4.75 -1.98 -0.01
CA LYS A 122 -5.15 -1.35 1.25
C LYS A 122 -6.58 -1.72 1.65
N LEU A 123 -7.50 -1.73 0.68
CA LEU A 123 -8.88 -2.15 0.93
C LEU A 123 -8.94 -3.63 1.36
N LEU A 124 -8.24 -4.51 0.65
CA LEU A 124 -8.18 -5.93 0.99
C LEU A 124 -7.62 -6.15 2.40
N GLU A 125 -6.54 -5.47 2.76
CA GLU A 125 -5.96 -5.53 4.11
C GLU A 125 -6.96 -5.05 5.16
N SER A 126 -7.64 -3.92 4.91
CA SER A 126 -8.68 -3.41 5.81
C SER A 126 -9.82 -4.41 6.02
N LEU A 127 -10.30 -5.05 4.95
CA LEU A 127 -11.37 -6.04 5.03
C LEU A 127 -10.93 -7.29 5.79
N LYS A 128 -9.70 -7.77 5.59
CA LYS A 128 -9.14 -8.93 6.33
C LYS A 128 -9.05 -8.70 7.84
N GLN A 129 -8.96 -7.45 8.28
CA GLN A 129 -8.94 -7.10 9.70
C GLN A 129 -10.36 -6.87 10.28
N HIS A 130 -11.40 -6.87 9.45
CA HIS A 130 -12.76 -6.60 9.90
C HIS A 130 -13.36 -7.84 10.60
N PRO A 131 -13.96 -7.70 11.81
CA PRO A 131 -14.42 -8.85 12.60
C PRO A 131 -15.53 -9.67 11.96
N GLN A 132 -16.26 -9.10 11.00
CA GLN A 132 -17.34 -9.77 10.27
C GLN A 132 -16.87 -10.44 8.98
N VAL A 133 -15.59 -10.32 8.62
CA VAL A 133 -15.00 -10.91 7.41
C VAL A 133 -14.20 -12.14 7.81
N LEU A 134 -14.61 -13.31 7.30
CA LEU A 134 -13.90 -14.57 7.52
C LEU A 134 -12.76 -14.78 6.51
N ARG A 135 -12.95 -14.28 5.27
CA ARG A 135 -11.97 -14.33 4.19
C ARG A 135 -12.23 -13.19 3.21
N ALA A 136 -11.18 -12.60 2.68
CA ALA A 136 -11.25 -11.65 1.57
C ALA A 136 -10.09 -11.90 0.61
N GLU A 137 -10.38 -11.87 -0.70
CA GLU A 137 -9.41 -12.08 -1.78
C GLU A 137 -9.70 -11.16 -2.96
N LEU A 138 -8.65 -10.89 -3.75
CA LEU A 138 -8.81 -10.21 -5.04
C LEU A 138 -9.47 -11.17 -6.02
N ASP A 139 -10.45 -10.67 -6.77
CA ASP A 139 -10.88 -11.34 -7.99
C ASP A 139 -9.87 -11.05 -9.11
N LEU A 140 -9.32 -12.12 -9.67
CA LEU A 140 -8.23 -12.07 -10.64
C LEU A 140 -8.68 -12.77 -11.93
N ALA A 141 -8.64 -12.03 -13.04
CA ALA A 141 -8.74 -12.63 -14.35
C ALA A 141 -7.42 -13.35 -14.66
N GLN A 142 -7.48 -14.68 -14.77
CA GLN A 142 -6.40 -15.57 -15.19
C GLN A 142 -6.83 -16.22 -16.52
N ASP A 143 -5.89 -16.55 -17.39
CA ASP A 143 -6.11 -17.04 -18.77
C ASP A 143 -6.51 -15.98 -19.81
N PHE A 144 -5.51 -15.23 -20.29
CA PHE A 144 -5.62 -14.31 -21.43
C PHE A 144 -5.72 -15.00 -22.80
N TYR A 145 -5.77 -16.32 -22.83
CA TYR A 145 -5.83 -17.14 -24.05
C TYR A 145 -6.86 -18.26 -23.85
N GLN A 146 -8.04 -18.09 -24.42
CA GLN A 146 -8.82 -19.24 -24.88
C GLN A 146 -8.71 -19.28 -26.41
N PRO A 147 -8.10 -20.33 -27.00
CA PRO A 147 -8.24 -20.55 -28.43
C PRO A 147 -9.70 -20.93 -28.70
N TRP A 148 -10.44 -19.98 -29.26
CA TRP A 148 -11.59 -20.26 -30.13
C TRP A 148 -11.24 -21.21 -31.27
#